data_AF-A0A1V5BS11-F1
#
_entry.id   AF-A0A1V5BS11-F1
#
_cell.length_a   1.000
_cell.length_b   1.000
_cell.length_c   1.000
_cell.angle_alpha   90.00
_cell.angle_beta   90.00
_cell.angle_gamma   90.00
#
_symmetry.space_group_name_H-M   'P 1'
#
loop_
_entity.id
_entity.type
_entity.pdbx_description
1 polymer ?
#
loop_
_entity_poly.entity_id
_entity_poly.type
_entity_poly.pdbx_seq_one_letter_code
_entity_poly.pdbx_strand_id
1 'polypeptide(L)'
;MIASATNPVGWVILGVAALIGGIGAVYNWYKKRQRKKELVDELLKTDVYVEELKKSGSKKVDRDKARNHLLQKQGFNSVDQLYSCVLFSAAEEAYKKGVAGDDKESAELIENLGLEIDKKTKRPTVEEIAKKLHG
;
A
#
# COMPACT_ATOMS: atom_id res chain seq x y z
N MET A 1 25.43 -9.53 -4.70
CA MET A 1 24.58 -9.05 -5.80
C MET A 1 23.26 -8.63 -5.19
N ILE A 2 23.02 -7.32 -5.04
CA ILE A 2 21.68 -6.84 -4.70
C ILE A 2 20.87 -7.18 -5.94
N ALA A 3 20.07 -8.24 -5.87
CA ALA A 3 19.08 -8.50 -6.88
C ALA A 3 18.31 -7.19 -7.00
N SER A 4 18.48 -6.54 -8.14
CA SER A 4 17.54 -5.55 -8.62
C SER A 4 16.21 -6.27 -8.64
N ALA A 5 15.51 -6.20 -7.50
CA ALA A 5 14.11 -6.46 -7.45
C ALA A 5 13.58 -5.52 -8.52
N THR A 6 13.21 -6.11 -9.65
CA THR A 6 12.28 -5.52 -10.60
C THR A 6 10.98 -5.40 -9.80
N ASN A 7 10.98 -4.53 -8.78
CA ASN A 7 9.78 -4.06 -8.14
C ASN A 7 8.97 -3.57 -9.33
N PRO A 8 7.79 -4.13 -9.57
CA PRO A 8 7.01 -3.70 -10.71
C PRO A 8 6.84 -2.20 -10.59
N VAL A 9 7.53 -1.45 -11.46
CA VAL A 9 7.43 0.00 -11.58
C VAL A 9 6.11 0.27 -12.32
N GLY A 10 5.02 -0.21 -11.74
CA GLY A 10 3.69 0.02 -12.21
C GLY A 10 3.23 1.37 -11.69
N TRP A 11 2.52 2.12 -12.52
CA TRP A 11 1.75 3.31 -12.15
C TRP A 11 0.96 3.15 -10.83
N VAL A 12 0.65 1.92 -10.43
CA VAL A 12 0.06 1.59 -9.14
C VAL A 12 0.92 2.01 -7.95
N ILE A 13 2.26 1.88 -7.96
CA ILE A 13 3.08 2.36 -6.83
C ILE A 13 2.97 3.88 -6.68
N LEU A 14 2.95 4.60 -7.81
CA LEU A 14 2.76 6.05 -7.83
C LEU A 14 1.33 6.44 -7.41
N GLY A 15 0.32 5.69 -7.86
CA GLY A 15 -1.08 5.88 -7.48
C GLY A 15 -1.33 5.55 -6.01
N VAL A 16 -0.61 4.58 -5.44
CA VAL A 16 -0.61 4.27 -4.02
C VAL A 16 -0.02 5.42 -3.23
N ALA A 17 1.17 5.93 -3.60
CA ALA A 17 1.74 7.10 -2.95
C ALA A 17 0.81 8.33 -2.99
N ALA A 18 0.10 8.54 -4.11
CA ALA A 18 -0.87 9.62 -4.26
C ALA A 18 -2.17 9.43 -3.45
N LEU A 19 -2.61 8.17 -3.25
CA LEU A 19 -3.75 7.84 -2.38
C LEU A 19 -3.38 7.92 -0.89
N ILE A 20 -2.09 7.80 -0.56
CA ILE A 20 -1.53 8.06 0.77
C ILE A 20 -1.31 9.58 0.95
N GLY A 21 -2.33 10.39 0.62
CA GLY A 21 -2.34 11.84 0.86
C GLY A 21 -2.35 12.22 2.35
N GLY A 22 -2.54 11.24 3.24
CA GLY A 22 -2.30 11.34 4.68
C GLY A 22 -2.07 9.93 5.20
N ILE A 23 -0.92 9.69 5.83
CA ILE A 23 -0.58 8.35 6.34
C ILE A 23 -1.60 7.95 7.43
N GLY A 24 -2.19 8.95 8.13
CA GLY A 24 -3.29 8.78 9.07
C GLY A 24 -4.55 8.15 8.46
N ALA A 25 -4.88 8.47 7.21
CA ALA A 25 -6.00 7.85 6.51
C ALA A 25 -5.69 6.37 6.20
N VAL A 26 -4.46 6.05 5.82
CA VAL A 26 -4.02 4.66 5.59
C VAL A 26 -4.09 3.85 6.86
N TYR A 27 -3.63 4.40 7.99
CA TYR A 27 -3.66 3.71 9.28
C TYR A 27 -5.09 3.52 9.81
N ASN A 28 -5.93 4.55 9.73
CA ASN A 28 -7.33 4.45 10.19
C ASN A 28 -8.16 3.55 9.25
N TRP A 29 -7.84 3.53 7.96
CA TRP A 29 -8.43 2.64 6.97
C TRP A 29 -7.92 1.20 7.11
N TYR A 30 -6.64 1.00 7.42
CA TYR A 30 -6.04 -0.29 7.81
C TYR A 30 -6.76 -0.87 9.04
N LYS A 31 -6.98 -0.04 10.07
CA LYS A 31 -7.69 -0.44 11.29
C LYS A 31 -9.17 -0.78 11.06
N LYS A 32 -9.82 -0.14 10.07
CA LYS A 32 -11.23 -0.37 9.72
C LYS A 32 -11.45 -1.52 8.72
N ARG A 33 -10.58 -1.71 7.73
CA ARG A 33 -10.72 -2.75 6.70
C ARG A 33 -9.77 -3.91 6.98
N GLN A 34 -10.26 -4.90 7.71
CA GLN A 34 -9.52 -6.15 7.98
C GLN A 34 -9.28 -7.05 6.76
N ARG A 35 -9.56 -6.61 5.52
CA ARG A 35 -9.50 -7.45 4.32
C ARG A 35 -8.55 -6.86 3.28
N LYS A 36 -7.32 -7.40 3.21
CA LYS A 36 -6.29 -7.08 2.19
C LYS A 36 -6.84 -7.00 0.76
N LYS A 37 -7.83 -7.86 0.44
CA LYS A 37 -8.49 -7.90 -0.87
C LYS A 37 -9.25 -6.62 -1.21
N GLU A 38 -9.91 -5.97 -0.24
CA GLU A 38 -10.67 -4.73 -0.48
C GLU A 38 -9.73 -3.55 -0.78
N LEU A 39 -8.57 -3.50 -0.11
CA LEU A 39 -7.54 -2.52 -0.38
C LEU A 39 -7.05 -2.64 -1.83
N VAL A 40 -6.70 -3.87 -2.21
CA VAL A 40 -6.24 -4.17 -3.56
C VAL A 40 -7.34 -3.90 -4.59
N ASP A 41 -8.59 -4.22 -4.28
CA ASP A 41 -9.73 -3.93 -5.17
C ASP A 41 -9.91 -2.43 -5.43
N GLU A 42 -9.77 -1.60 -4.40
CA GLU A 42 -9.89 -0.14 -4.50
C GLU A 42 -8.71 0.46 -5.29
N LEU A 43 -7.49 0.02 -4.99
CA LEU A 43 -6.27 0.48 -5.70
C LEU A 43 -6.29 0.12 -7.19
N LEU A 44 -6.71 -1.11 -7.51
CA LEU A 44 -6.78 -1.58 -8.89
C LEU A 44 -8.07 -1.15 -9.59
N LYS A 45 -9.00 -0.48 -8.89
CA LYS A 45 -10.36 -0.18 -9.36
C LYS A 45 -11.05 -1.42 -9.94
N THR A 46 -10.90 -2.56 -9.25
CA THR A 46 -11.42 -3.86 -9.69
C THR A 46 -12.92 -3.82 -9.92
N ASP A 47 -13.67 -3.04 -9.14
CA ASP A 47 -15.10 -2.79 -9.37
C ASP A 47 -15.40 -2.20 -10.74
N VAL A 48 -14.67 -1.17 -11.14
CA VAL A 48 -14.84 -0.51 -12.45
C VAL A 48 -14.58 -1.51 -13.56
N TYR A 49 -13.49 -2.27 -13.45
CA TYR A 49 -13.15 -3.29 -14.44
C TYR A 49 -14.18 -4.43 -14.50
N VAL A 50 -14.71 -4.87 -13.35
CA VAL A 50 -15.78 -5.86 -13.30
C VAL A 50 -17.08 -5.33 -13.92
N GLU A 51 -17.42 -4.07 -13.69
CA GLU A 51 -18.56 -3.42 -14.34
C GLU A 51 -18.37 -3.30 -15.86
N GLU A 52 -17.18 -2.96 -16.34
CA GLU A 52 -16.85 -2.96 -17.77
C GLU A 52 -17.00 -4.35 -18.38
N LEU A 53 -16.53 -5.40 -17.71
CA LEU A 53 -16.69 -6.78 -18.15
C LEU A 53 -18.17 -7.22 -18.19
N LYS A 54 -18.98 -6.76 -17.25
CA LYS A 54 -20.44 -7.01 -17.28
C LYS A 54 -21.10 -6.28 -18.44
N LYS A 55 -20.73 -5.01 -18.69
CA LYS A 55 -21.24 -4.20 -19.81
C LYS A 55 -20.85 -4.78 -21.17
N SER A 56 -19.70 -5.43 -21.27
CA SER A 56 -19.27 -6.13 -22.50
C SER A 56 -19.98 -7.47 -22.76
N GLY A 57 -20.96 -7.84 -21.92
CA GLY A 57 -21.80 -9.03 -22.12
C GLY A 57 -21.36 -10.27 -21.36
N SER A 58 -20.37 -10.16 -20.45
CA SER A 58 -19.93 -11.30 -19.64
C SER A 58 -20.98 -11.64 -18.56
N LYS A 59 -21.73 -12.73 -18.76
CA LYS A 59 -22.81 -13.17 -17.85
C LYS A 59 -22.35 -13.63 -16.46
N LYS A 60 -21.09 -14.02 -16.30
CA LYS A 60 -20.47 -14.36 -15.01
C LYS A 60 -19.06 -13.76 -14.95
N VAL A 61 -18.93 -12.65 -14.26
CA VAL A 61 -17.63 -12.04 -13.98
C VAL A 61 -17.17 -12.52 -12.61
N ASP A 62 -16.10 -13.29 -12.60
CA ASP A 62 -15.43 -13.71 -11.36
C ASP A 62 -14.50 -12.58 -10.89
N ARG A 63 -14.79 -12.02 -9.71
CA ARG A 63 -14.05 -10.87 -9.16
C ARG A 63 -12.61 -11.24 -8.81
N ASP A 64 -12.36 -12.46 -8.33
CA ASP A 64 -11.00 -12.90 -7.99
C ASP A 64 -10.14 -13.09 -9.24
N LYS A 65 -10.72 -13.59 -10.35
CA LYS A 65 -10.03 -13.62 -11.65
C LYS A 65 -9.75 -12.23 -12.19
N ALA A 66 -10.74 -11.33 -12.11
CA ALA A 66 -10.56 -9.94 -12.53
C ALA A 66 -9.43 -9.25 -11.74
N ARG A 67 -9.41 -9.44 -10.42
CA ARG A 67 -8.35 -8.94 -9.53
C ARG A 67 -6.98 -9.52 -9.91
N ASN A 68 -6.87 -10.83 -10.09
CA ASN A 68 -5.61 -11.48 -10.46
C ASN A 68 -5.11 -11.01 -11.83
N HIS A 69 -6.01 -10.79 -12.79
CA HIS A 69 -5.66 -10.23 -14.08
C HIS A 69 -5.08 -8.80 -13.95
N LEU A 70 -5.73 -7.94 -13.15
CA LEU A 70 -5.25 -6.58 -12.89
C LEU A 70 -3.92 -6.58 -12.13
N LEU A 71 -3.75 -7.46 -11.13
CA LEU A 71 -2.49 -7.64 -10.41
C LEU A 71 -1.34 -8.00 -11.35
N GLN A 72 -1.53 -9.01 -12.19
CA GLN A 72 -0.50 -9.46 -13.15
C GLN A 72 -0.19 -8.38 -14.18
N LYS A 73 -1.19 -7.64 -14.67
CA LYS A 73 -1.00 -6.51 -15.59
C LYS A 73 -0.12 -5.41 -14.98
N GLN A 74 -0.17 -5.28 -13.65
CA GLN A 74 0.63 -4.34 -12.88
C GLN A 74 1.93 -4.96 -12.36
N GLY A 75 2.25 -6.21 -12.76
CA GLY A 75 3.47 -6.93 -12.38
C GLY A 75 3.47 -7.55 -10.98
N PHE A 76 2.30 -7.65 -10.34
CA PHE A 76 2.12 -8.33 -9.05
C PHE A 76 1.57 -9.74 -9.24
N ASN A 77 2.12 -10.70 -8.49
CA ASN A 77 1.70 -12.10 -8.56
C ASN A 77 0.58 -12.44 -7.56
N SER A 78 0.41 -11.62 -6.52
CA SER A 78 -0.59 -11.87 -5.48
C SER A 78 -1.09 -10.58 -4.83
N VAL A 79 -2.25 -10.68 -4.18
CA VAL A 79 -2.82 -9.63 -3.34
C VAL A 79 -1.84 -9.25 -2.22
N ASP A 80 -1.18 -10.24 -1.62
CA ASP A 80 -0.19 -10.02 -0.56
C ASP A 80 1.04 -9.25 -1.06
N GLN A 81 1.48 -9.48 -2.30
CA GLN A 81 2.62 -8.76 -2.87
C GLN A 81 2.30 -7.27 -3.08
N LEU A 82 1.14 -6.96 -3.66
CA LEU A 82 0.71 -5.57 -3.81
C LEU A 82 0.44 -4.91 -2.45
N TYR A 83 -0.21 -5.63 -1.54
CA TYR A 83 -0.46 -5.16 -0.18
C TYR A 83 0.83 -4.83 0.57
N SER A 84 1.84 -5.69 0.49
CA SER A 84 3.15 -5.46 1.12
C SER A 84 3.87 -4.26 0.50
N CYS A 85 3.78 -4.11 -0.82
CA CYS A 85 4.34 -2.95 -1.51
C CYS A 85 3.68 -1.65 -1.04
N VAL A 86 2.36 -1.64 -0.86
CA VAL A 86 1.60 -0.50 -0.35
C VAL A 86 2.06 -0.11 1.05
N LEU A 87 2.19 -1.09 1.94
CA LEU A 87 2.64 -0.84 3.31
C LEU A 87 4.08 -0.35 3.36
N PHE A 88 4.96 -0.91 2.52
CA PHE A 88 6.34 -0.46 2.42
C PHE A 88 6.44 0.98 1.91
N SER A 89 5.68 1.34 0.88
CA SER A 89 5.63 2.72 0.39
C SER A 89 5.05 3.70 1.42
N ALA A 90 4.02 3.28 2.17
CA ALA A 90 3.49 4.07 3.28
C ALA A 90 4.55 4.28 4.38
N ALA A 91 5.31 3.23 4.71
CA ALA A 91 6.40 3.30 5.67
C ALA A 91 7.55 4.20 5.20
N GLU A 92 7.90 4.14 3.91
CA GLU A 92 8.90 5.04 3.31
C GLU A 92 8.48 6.50 3.43
N GLU A 93 7.22 6.80 3.12
CA GLU A 93 6.70 8.15 3.19
C GLU A 93 6.64 8.64 4.64
N ALA A 94 6.17 7.81 5.57
CA ALA A 94 6.18 8.10 7.00
C ALA A 94 7.59 8.36 7.52
N TYR A 95 8.56 7.54 7.12
CA TYR A 95 9.95 7.75 7.47
C TYR A 95 10.48 9.08 6.91
N LYS A 96 10.28 9.33 5.62
CA LYS A 96 10.78 10.54 4.94
C LYS A 96 10.21 11.82 5.57
N LYS A 97 8.92 11.81 5.91
CA LYS A 97 8.23 12.99 6.45
C LYS A 97 8.36 13.13 7.97
N GLY A 98 8.21 12.04 8.73
CA GLY A 98 8.17 12.05 10.20
C GLY A 98 9.52 11.84 10.88
N VAL A 99 10.39 10.96 10.35
CA VAL A 99 11.70 10.65 10.94
C VAL A 99 12.80 11.54 10.37
N ALA A 100 12.92 11.56 9.04
CA ALA A 100 13.91 12.36 8.34
C ALA A 100 13.47 13.82 8.14
N GLY A 101 12.17 14.08 8.24
CA GLY A 101 11.57 15.42 8.17
C GLY A 101 11.01 15.89 9.51
N ASP A 102 10.17 16.92 9.44
CA ASP A 102 9.55 17.58 10.59
C ASP A 102 8.01 17.55 10.54
N ASP A 103 7.44 16.63 9.75
CA ASP A 103 6.00 16.48 9.63
C ASP A 103 5.42 15.83 10.89
N LYS A 104 4.62 16.61 11.63
CA LYS A 104 4.03 16.18 12.91
C LYS A 104 3.03 15.04 12.74
N GLU A 105 2.22 15.05 11.69
CA GLU A 105 1.22 14.00 11.46
C GLU A 105 1.89 12.64 11.21
N SER A 106 2.93 12.62 10.39
CA SER A 106 3.75 11.43 10.14
C SER A 106 4.48 10.96 11.39
N ALA A 107 4.96 11.90 12.21
CA ALA A 107 5.64 11.58 13.47
C ALA A 107 4.67 10.95 14.48
N GLU A 108 3.51 11.58 14.70
CA GLU A 108 2.45 11.06 15.57
C GLU A 108 1.97 9.69 15.13
N LEU A 109 1.93 9.43 13.82
CA LEU A 109 1.55 8.12 13.32
C LEU A 109 2.56 7.04 13.69
N ILE A 110 3.86 7.31 13.53
CA ILE A 110 4.92 6.37 13.91
C ILE A 110 4.89 6.12 15.41
N GLU A 111 4.67 7.15 16.21
CA GLU A 111 4.51 7.02 17.67
C GLU A 111 3.26 6.20 18.04
N ASN A 112 2.14 6.40 17.32
CA ASN A 112 0.93 5.59 17.47
C ASN A 112 1.11 4.11 17.06
N LEU A 113 2.10 3.80 16.21
CA LEU A 113 2.53 2.43 15.92
C LEU A 113 3.36 1.81 17.07
N GLY A 114 3.62 2.59 18.13
CA GLY A 114 4.43 2.20 19.28
C GLY A 114 5.93 2.22 18.96
N LEU A 115 6.35 3.06 18.02
CA LEU A 115 7.76 3.25 17.68
C LEU A 115 8.20 4.65 18.13
N GLU A 116 9.33 4.75 18.82
CA GLU A 116 9.90 6.03 19.23
C GLU A 116 10.76 6.62 18.12
N ILE A 117 10.55 7.90 17.81
CA ILE A 117 11.34 8.60 16.80
C ILE A 117 12.60 9.17 17.44
N ASP A 118 13.75 8.63 17.06
CA ASP A 118 15.04 9.24 17.35
C ASP A 118 15.59 9.89 16.07
N LYS A 119 15.48 11.22 16.01
CA LYS A 119 15.94 12.02 14.86
C LYS A 119 17.46 12.01 14.69
N LYS A 120 18.23 11.78 15.75
CA LYS A 120 19.70 11.78 15.70
C LYS A 120 20.22 10.54 14.96
N THR A 121 19.60 9.40 15.23
CA THR A 121 19.93 8.09 14.68
C THR A 121 19.05 7.74 13.47
N LYS A 122 18.08 8.59 13.14
CA LYS A 122 17.07 8.38 12.09
C LYS A 122 16.36 7.04 12.26
N ARG A 123 15.88 6.81 13.46
CA ARG A 123 15.06 5.65 13.84
C ARG A 123 13.63 6.10 14.10
N PRO A 124 12.64 5.21 13.89
CA PRO A 124 12.74 3.86 13.34
C PRO A 124 13.05 3.85 11.82
N THR A 125 13.62 2.76 11.30
CA THR A 125 13.83 2.61 9.84
C THR A 125 12.53 2.31 9.10
N VAL A 126 12.53 2.48 7.78
CA VAL A 126 11.41 2.09 6.90
C VAL A 126 10.96 0.66 7.17
N GLU A 127 11.90 -0.28 7.34
CA GLU A 127 11.58 -1.69 7.60
C GLU A 127 10.90 -1.90 8.96
N GLU A 128 11.32 -1.16 9.99
CA GLU A 128 10.70 -1.22 11.32
C GLU A 128 9.27 -0.67 11.31
N ILE A 129 9.06 0.44 10.61
CA ILE A 129 7.72 1.03 10.40
C ILE A 129 6.85 0.08 9.57
N ALA A 130 7.37 -0.44 8.45
CA ALA A 130 6.64 -1.39 7.60
C ALA A 130 6.26 -2.66 8.36
N LYS A 131 7.15 -3.19 9.20
CA LYS A 131 6.88 -4.37 10.04
C LYS A 131 5.72 -4.12 11.00
N LYS A 132 5.69 -2.95 11.67
CA LYS A 132 4.57 -2.57 12.54
C LYS A 132 3.27 -2.34 11.79
N LEU A 133 3.35 -1.87 10.55
CA LEU A 133 2.19 -1.76 9.67
C LEU A 133 1.71 -3.13 9.16
N HIS A 134 2.60 -4.11 8.99
CA HIS A 134 2.24 -5.46 8.60
C HIS A 134 1.56 -6.25 9.74
N GLY A 135 1.88 -5.94 11.00
CA GLY A 135 1.45 -6.64 12.20
C GLY A 135 2.61 -7.37 12.87
#